data_AF-A0A8T3XLJ5-F1
#
_entry.id   AF-A0A8T3XLJ5-F1
#
_cell.length_a   1.000
_cell.length_b   1.000
_cell.length_c   1.000
_cell.angle_alpha   90.00
_cell.angle_beta   90.00
_cell.angle_gamma   90.00
#
_symmetry.space_group_name_H-M   'P 1'
#
loop_
_entity.id
_entity.type
_entity.pdbx_description
1 polymer ?
#
loop_
_entity_poly.entity_id
_entity_poly.type
_entity_poly.pdbx_seq_one_letter_code
_entity_poly.pdbx_strand_id
1 'polypeptide(L)'
;MIFKNKLIYLIILVFFIAKLFTLSAYKAIWWDASVYIGMGKYIYSLGNAGLWEPSRPLIWPLMLGLLPKFGVLAGMVLDIVFGSLVIFLTYLIGKEIFSEKTGLFAAFLLAISPTFFFFNGIMLTEIVSTFFSLLAVYLLLRNKHFLSGVFFGAAFLTRFLQLLAFIAVVLALIYNKKFKSKIFLGFAIAVLPYLIANQILYNNALFPFFQQLFYGAVQGKLPLSAVHSWNCIAIQKAKQQIYCIPFDYTIFVF
;
A
#
# COMPACT_ATOMS: atom_id res chain seq x y z
N MET A 1 -11.15 -10.27 27.01
CA MET A 1 -11.46 -11.63 26.53
C MET A 1 -10.47 -11.97 25.42
N ILE A 2 -9.29 -12.44 25.82
CA ILE A 2 -8.15 -12.69 24.93
C ILE A 2 -8.40 -14.00 24.15
N PHE A 3 -8.13 -13.94 22.86
CA PHE A 3 -8.27 -14.97 21.81
C PHE A 3 -8.25 -16.42 22.28
N LYS A 4 -9.44 -17.02 22.48
CA LYS A 4 -9.56 -18.43 22.88
C LYS A 4 -9.17 -19.41 21.76
N ASN A 5 -9.13 -18.96 20.51
CA ASN A 5 -9.01 -19.85 19.37
C ASN A 5 -7.58 -19.87 18.83
N LYS A 6 -6.86 -20.96 19.11
CA LYS A 6 -5.48 -21.16 18.66
C LYS A 6 -5.38 -21.31 17.13
N LEU A 7 -6.50 -21.57 16.43
CA LEU A 7 -6.51 -21.84 15.00
C LEU A 7 -6.11 -20.62 14.15
N ILE A 8 -6.52 -19.41 14.52
CA ILE A 8 -6.12 -18.21 13.76
C ILE A 8 -4.61 -18.00 13.78
N TYR A 9 -3.97 -18.27 14.91
CA TYR A 9 -2.51 -18.17 15.03
C TYR A 9 -1.82 -19.24 14.20
N LEU A 10 -2.39 -20.44 14.11
CA LEU A 10 -1.88 -21.49 13.23
C LEU A 10 -1.97 -21.07 11.75
N ILE A 11 -3.12 -20.52 11.31
CA ILE A 11 -3.30 -20.03 9.93
C ILE A 11 -2.24 -18.96 9.61
N ILE A 12 -2.07 -17.98 10.50
CA ILE A 12 -1.08 -16.91 10.33
C ILE A 12 0.35 -17.45 10.32
N LEU A 13 0.68 -18.38 11.22
CA LEU A 13 2.00 -18.98 11.32
C LEU A 13 2.35 -19.76 10.04
N VAL A 14 1.41 -20.59 9.55
CA VAL A 14 1.60 -21.36 8.32
C VAL A 14 1.78 -20.43 7.13
N PHE A 15 0.95 -19.38 7.00
CA PHE A 15 1.10 -18.37 5.95
C PHE A 15 2.47 -17.68 6.03
N PHE A 16 2.86 -17.20 7.21
CA PHE A 16 4.10 -16.48 7.44
C PHE A 16 5.32 -17.34 7.09
N ILE A 17 5.36 -18.59 7.57
CA ILE A 17 6.43 -19.54 7.27
C ILE A 17 6.48 -19.84 5.77
N ALA A 18 5.34 -20.14 5.13
CA ALA A 18 5.28 -20.37 3.69
C ALA A 18 5.83 -19.18 2.91
N LYS A 19 5.47 -17.95 3.29
CA LYS A 19 5.99 -16.73 2.66
C LYS A 19 7.50 -16.59 2.84
N LEU A 20 8.04 -16.83 4.03
CA LEU A 20 9.48 -16.79 4.27
C LEU A 20 10.26 -17.75 3.36
N PHE A 21 9.76 -18.97 3.15
CA PHE A 21 10.39 -19.91 2.22
C PHE A 21 10.39 -19.39 0.78
N THR A 22 9.30 -18.73 0.36
CA THR A 22 9.19 -18.17 -1.01
C THR A 22 10.03 -16.93 -1.25
N LEU A 23 10.49 -16.21 -0.21
CA LEU A 23 11.32 -15.00 -0.39
C LEU A 23 12.57 -15.25 -1.21
N SER A 24 13.17 -16.44 -1.07
CA SER A 24 14.35 -16.85 -1.83
C SER A 24 14.11 -16.91 -3.35
N ALA A 25 12.85 -17.06 -3.79
CA ALA A 25 12.46 -17.03 -5.19
C ALA A 25 12.34 -15.59 -5.74
N TYR A 26 12.12 -14.60 -4.88
CA TYR A 26 11.95 -13.18 -5.26
C TYR A 26 13.28 -12.40 -5.15
N LYS A 27 14.34 -12.87 -5.83
CA LYS A 27 15.65 -12.19 -5.81
C LYS A 27 15.63 -10.83 -6.52
N ALA A 28 14.75 -10.67 -7.51
CA ALA A 28 14.63 -9.42 -8.27
C ALA A 28 13.61 -8.48 -7.62
N ILE A 29 14.04 -7.24 -7.37
CA ILE A 29 13.15 -6.16 -6.92
C ILE A 29 12.34 -5.68 -8.12
N TRP A 30 11.03 -5.64 -7.97
CA TRP A 30 10.13 -5.11 -8.99
C TRP A 30 10.35 -3.62 -9.17
N TRP A 31 10.13 -3.11 -10.37
CA TRP A 31 10.40 -1.70 -10.68
C TRP A 31 9.55 -0.75 -9.81
N ASP A 32 8.27 -1.03 -9.55
CA ASP A 32 7.47 -0.22 -8.62
C ASP A 32 8.04 -0.25 -7.20
N ALA A 33 8.47 -1.41 -6.73
CA ALA A 33 9.08 -1.57 -5.41
C ALA A 33 10.39 -0.78 -5.30
N SER A 34 11.21 -0.75 -6.37
CA SER A 34 12.44 0.04 -6.40
C SER A 34 12.16 1.55 -6.38
N VAL A 35 11.08 2.01 -7.01
CA VAL A 35 10.58 3.40 -6.90
C VAL A 35 10.22 3.75 -5.47
N TYR A 36 9.43 2.92 -4.77
CA TYR A 36 9.07 3.18 -3.37
C TYR A 36 10.30 3.22 -2.44
N ILE A 37 11.26 2.31 -2.63
CA ILE A 37 12.55 2.33 -1.90
C ILE A 37 13.34 3.60 -2.23
N GLY A 38 13.40 3.97 -3.51
CA GLY A 38 14.11 5.16 -3.99
C GLY A 38 13.54 6.45 -3.43
N MET A 39 12.20 6.55 -3.34
CA MET A 39 11.51 7.66 -2.67
C MET A 39 11.79 7.70 -1.18
N GLY A 40 11.82 6.55 -0.50
CA GLY A 40 12.25 6.48 0.89
C GLY A 40 13.65 7.07 1.07
N LYS A 41 14.62 6.62 0.25
CA LYS A 41 15.99 7.17 0.27
C LYS A 41 16.01 8.68 0.01
N TYR A 42 15.23 9.17 -0.95
CA TYR A 42 15.13 10.59 -1.26
C TYR A 42 14.66 11.41 -0.06
N ILE A 43 13.59 10.97 0.61
CA ILE A 43 13.06 11.64 1.79
C ILE A 43 14.08 11.68 2.93
N TYR A 44 14.66 10.53 3.29
CA TYR A 44 15.57 10.44 4.45
C TYR A 44 16.96 11.02 4.20
N SER A 45 17.38 11.15 2.95
CA SER A 45 18.63 11.84 2.58
C SER A 45 18.44 13.34 2.37
N LEU A 46 17.23 13.87 2.58
CA LEU A 46 16.87 15.26 2.29
C LEU A 46 17.15 15.66 0.84
N GLY A 47 16.89 14.74 -0.09
CA GLY A 47 17.04 14.95 -1.52
C GLY A 47 18.43 14.64 -2.10
N ASN A 48 19.40 14.23 -1.27
CA ASN A 48 20.77 13.97 -1.73
C ASN A 48 20.93 12.63 -2.46
N ALA A 49 20.05 11.65 -2.24
CA ALA A 49 20.15 10.32 -2.83
C ALA A 49 18.78 9.67 -3.03
N GLY A 50 18.60 8.89 -4.09
CA GLY A 50 17.33 8.24 -4.41
C GLY A 50 16.61 8.92 -5.57
N LEU A 51 15.30 8.74 -5.65
CA LEU A 51 14.46 9.34 -6.69
C LEU A 51 13.17 9.87 -6.08
N TRP A 52 12.55 10.83 -6.75
CA TRP A 52 11.26 11.37 -6.34
C TRP A 52 10.25 11.24 -7.46
N GLU A 53 9.12 10.58 -7.19
CA GLU A 53 8.01 10.43 -8.14
C GLU A 53 6.71 10.98 -7.52
N PRO A 54 6.27 12.19 -7.90
CA PRO A 54 5.12 12.85 -7.27
C PRO A 54 3.81 12.07 -7.35
N SER A 55 3.63 11.19 -8.35
CA SER A 55 2.42 10.37 -8.51
C SER A 55 2.23 9.30 -7.42
N ARG A 56 3.23 9.04 -6.58
CA ARG A 56 3.19 7.99 -5.57
C ARG A 56 2.83 8.55 -4.18
N PRO A 57 1.93 7.91 -3.44
CA PRO A 57 1.62 8.27 -2.05
C PRO A 57 2.83 8.04 -1.11
N LEU A 58 2.85 8.74 0.04
CA LEU A 58 4.05 8.84 0.88
C LEU A 58 4.23 7.76 1.95
N ILE A 59 3.16 7.13 2.43
CA ILE A 59 3.27 6.29 3.64
C ILE A 59 4.20 5.09 3.42
N TRP A 60 4.09 4.42 2.28
CA TRP A 60 4.94 3.25 2.01
C TRP A 60 6.42 3.62 1.79
N PRO A 61 6.76 4.63 0.97
CA PRO A 61 8.12 5.18 0.92
C PRO A 61 8.70 5.58 2.28
N LEU A 62 7.91 6.25 3.13
CA LEU A 62 8.36 6.66 4.46
C LEU A 62 8.71 5.44 5.33
N MET A 63 7.88 4.40 5.29
CA MET A 63 8.14 3.17 6.04
C MET A 63 9.39 2.43 5.54
N LEU A 64 9.55 2.30 4.22
CA LEU A 64 10.72 1.65 3.63
C LEU A 64 12.02 2.45 3.83
N GLY A 65 11.93 3.78 3.84
CA GLY A 65 13.05 4.68 4.08
C GLY A 65 13.65 4.62 5.49
N LEU A 66 12.94 4.04 6.46
CA LEU A 66 13.46 3.74 7.82
C LEU A 66 14.31 2.46 7.88
N LEU A 67 14.16 1.58 6.90
CA LEU A 67 14.82 0.27 6.85
C LEU A 67 16.15 0.15 6.08
N PRO A 68 16.80 1.20 5.51
CA PRO A 68 18.03 1.03 4.72
C PRO A 68 19.14 0.26 5.43
N LYS A 69 19.27 0.42 6.76
CA LYS A 69 20.27 -0.26 7.59
C LYS A 69 20.08 -1.78 7.64
N PHE A 70 18.87 -2.27 7.39
CA PHE A 70 18.51 -3.69 7.44
C PHE A 70 18.34 -4.32 6.05
N GLY A 71 18.56 -3.52 4.99
CA GLY A 71 18.50 -3.96 3.61
C GLY A 71 17.08 -4.28 3.12
N VAL A 72 17.03 -4.78 1.88
CA VAL A 72 15.78 -5.08 1.16
C VAL A 72 14.95 -6.16 1.84
N LEU A 73 15.62 -7.14 2.47
CA LEU A 73 14.97 -8.23 3.19
C LEU A 73 14.05 -7.70 4.30
N ALA A 74 14.44 -6.64 5.00
CA ALA A 74 13.60 -6.05 6.04
C ALA A 74 12.30 -5.45 5.48
N GLY A 75 12.34 -4.83 4.30
CA GLY A 75 11.14 -4.34 3.61
C GLY A 75 10.20 -5.48 3.22
N MET A 76 10.76 -6.58 2.69
CA MET A 76 9.99 -7.77 2.33
C MET A 76 9.34 -8.42 3.56
N VAL A 77 10.09 -8.58 4.65
CA VAL A 77 9.59 -9.12 5.91
C VAL A 77 8.51 -8.19 6.49
N LEU A 78 8.70 -6.87 6.44
CA LEU A 78 7.69 -5.91 6.89
C LEU A 78 6.39 -6.08 6.10
N ASP A 79 6.46 -6.22 4.78
CA ASP A 79 5.29 -6.47 3.94
C ASP A 79 4.59 -7.80 4.30
N ILE A 80 5.35 -8.87 4.59
CA ILE A 80 4.79 -10.15 5.07
C ILE A 80 4.10 -9.98 6.44
N VAL A 81 4.68 -9.19 7.33
CA VAL A 81 4.05 -8.86 8.62
C VAL A 81 2.72 -8.14 8.39
N PHE A 82 2.65 -7.15 7.49
CA PHE A 82 1.37 -6.53 7.14
C PHE A 82 0.38 -7.52 6.55
N GLY A 83 0.81 -8.44 5.68
CA GLY A 83 -0.05 -9.50 5.14
C GLY A 83 -0.64 -10.39 6.24
N SER A 84 0.17 -10.75 7.23
CA SER A 84 -0.26 -11.51 8.40
C SER A 84 -1.29 -10.75 9.25
N LEU A 85 -1.10 -9.44 9.41
CA LEU A 85 -2.05 -8.57 10.10
C LEU A 85 -3.36 -8.38 9.31
N VAL A 86 -3.31 -8.37 7.97
CA VAL A 86 -4.52 -8.37 7.12
C VAL A 86 -5.32 -9.65 7.37
N ILE A 87 -4.70 -10.83 7.37
CA ILE A 87 -5.37 -12.11 7.67
C ILE A 87 -6.04 -12.06 9.05
N PHE A 88 -5.33 -11.53 10.05
CA PHE A 88 -5.85 -11.38 11.40
C PHE A 88 -7.05 -10.43 11.48
N LEU A 89 -6.98 -9.28 10.81
CA LEU A 89 -8.08 -8.31 10.77
C LEU A 89 -9.30 -8.87 10.03
N THR A 90 -9.10 -9.65 8.96
CA THR A 90 -10.18 -10.37 8.27
C THR A 90 -10.90 -11.33 9.24
N TYR A 91 -10.15 -12.09 10.06
CA TYR A 91 -10.75 -12.92 11.12
C TYR A 91 -11.56 -12.08 12.12
N LEU A 92 -10.98 -10.99 12.61
CA LEU A 92 -11.62 -10.12 13.61
C LEU A 92 -12.92 -9.50 13.08
N ILE A 93 -12.91 -9.00 11.84
CA ILE A 93 -14.08 -8.40 11.20
C ILE A 93 -15.16 -9.46 10.96
N GLY A 94 -14.80 -10.61 10.39
CA GLY A 94 -15.74 -11.71 10.14
C GLY A 94 -16.36 -12.25 11.43
N LYS A 95 -15.58 -12.30 12.51
CA LYS A 95 -16.06 -12.66 13.85
C LYS A 95 -17.04 -11.65 14.43
N GLU A 96 -16.75 -10.36 14.32
CA GLU A 96 -17.57 -9.29 14.89
C GLU A 96 -18.91 -9.15 14.15
N ILE A 97 -18.91 -9.31 12.82
CA ILE A 97 -20.12 -9.14 11.99
C ILE A 97 -20.99 -10.39 12.01
N PHE A 98 -20.37 -11.58 11.96
CA PHE A 98 -21.09 -12.84 11.80
C PHE A 98 -20.84 -13.80 12.96
N SER A 99 -19.75 -14.56 12.90
CA SER A 99 -19.43 -15.58 13.89
C SER A 99 -17.94 -15.93 13.85
N GLU A 100 -17.45 -16.55 14.91
CA GLU A 100 -16.06 -17.01 14.98
C GLU A 100 -15.69 -18.00 13.87
N LYS A 101 -16.58 -18.92 13.51
CA LYS A 101 -16.36 -19.88 12.42
C LYS A 101 -16.23 -19.17 11.08
N THR A 102 -17.10 -18.19 10.82
CA THR A 102 -17.06 -17.37 9.60
C THR A 102 -15.76 -16.57 9.50
N GLY A 103 -15.32 -15.94 10.61
CA GLY A 103 -14.05 -15.23 10.65
C GLY A 103 -12.85 -16.13 10.35
N LEU A 104 -12.81 -17.34 10.94
CA LEU A 104 -11.74 -18.30 10.67
C LEU A 104 -11.71 -18.74 9.22
N PHE A 105 -12.89 -19.05 8.66
CA PHE A 105 -13.00 -19.47 7.27
C PHE A 105 -12.58 -18.36 6.30
N ALA A 106 -13.00 -17.12 6.54
CA ALA A 106 -12.58 -15.97 5.74
C ALA A 106 -11.06 -15.73 5.80
N ALA A 107 -10.46 -15.81 6.98
CA ALA A 107 -9.01 -15.68 7.15
C ALA A 107 -8.24 -16.81 6.45
N PHE A 108 -8.74 -18.05 6.52
CA PHE A 108 -8.17 -19.19 5.80
C PHE A 108 -8.23 -18.98 4.28
N LEU A 109 -9.40 -18.62 3.73
CA LEU A 109 -9.56 -18.36 2.30
C LEU A 109 -8.64 -17.24 1.80
N LEU A 110 -8.46 -16.18 2.60
CA LEU A 110 -7.53 -15.11 2.26
C LEU A 110 -6.07 -15.59 2.28
N ALA A 111 -5.68 -16.36 3.30
CA ALA A 111 -4.31 -16.85 3.45
C ALA A 111 -3.87 -17.76 2.29
N ILE A 112 -4.79 -18.54 1.72
CA ILE A 112 -4.52 -19.42 0.57
C ILE A 112 -4.81 -18.77 -0.78
N SER A 113 -5.29 -17.52 -0.80
CA SER A 113 -5.60 -16.82 -2.04
C SER A 113 -4.32 -16.64 -2.87
N PRO A 114 -4.25 -17.15 -4.11
CA PRO A 114 -3.04 -17.05 -4.93
C PRO A 114 -2.59 -15.61 -5.14
N THR A 115 -3.54 -14.71 -5.39
CA THR A 115 -3.27 -13.27 -5.60
C THR A 115 -2.69 -12.63 -4.35
N PHE A 116 -3.32 -12.86 -3.19
CA PHE A 116 -2.84 -12.30 -1.92
C PHE A 116 -1.46 -12.83 -1.57
N PHE A 117 -1.25 -14.15 -1.75
CA PHE A 117 0.02 -14.79 -1.49
C PHE A 117 1.12 -14.29 -2.44
N PHE A 118 0.81 -14.10 -3.72
CA PHE A 118 1.77 -13.65 -4.73
C PHE A 118 2.25 -12.22 -4.48
N PHE A 119 1.34 -11.27 -4.27
CA PHE A 119 1.69 -9.86 -4.10
C PHE A 119 2.28 -9.52 -2.74
N ASN A 120 2.15 -10.41 -1.75
CA ASN A 120 2.76 -10.22 -0.46
C ASN A 120 4.27 -10.52 -0.49
N GLY A 121 5.10 -9.67 0.09
CA GLY A 121 6.56 -9.81 0.11
C GLY A 121 7.27 -9.21 -1.12
N ILE A 122 6.53 -8.60 -2.05
CA ILE A 122 7.09 -7.85 -3.19
C ILE A 122 7.40 -6.39 -2.80
N MET A 123 6.92 -5.93 -1.64
CA MET A 123 7.05 -4.55 -1.16
C MET A 123 6.29 -3.54 -2.01
N LEU A 124 5.07 -3.91 -2.41
CA LEU A 124 4.15 -2.99 -3.08
C LEU A 124 3.17 -2.38 -2.07
N THR A 125 2.26 -1.53 -2.54
CA THR A 125 1.35 -0.75 -1.68
C THR A 125 0.05 -1.48 -1.33
N GLU A 126 -0.29 -2.54 -2.06
CA GLU A 126 -1.55 -3.27 -2.01
C GLU A 126 -1.81 -3.79 -0.60
N ILE A 127 -0.85 -4.54 -0.04
CA ILE A 127 -1.00 -5.22 1.25
C ILE A 127 -1.10 -4.21 2.38
N VAL A 128 -0.18 -3.24 2.43
CA VAL A 128 -0.10 -2.23 3.49
C VAL A 128 -1.33 -1.32 3.47
N SER A 129 -1.78 -0.92 2.27
CA SER A 129 -2.99 -0.11 2.13
C SER A 129 -4.25 -0.90 2.52
N THR A 130 -4.30 -2.20 2.21
CA THR A 130 -5.38 -3.11 2.65
C THR A 130 -5.41 -3.26 4.16
N PHE A 131 -4.25 -3.38 4.81
CA PHE A 131 -4.15 -3.41 6.27
C PHE A 131 -4.79 -2.17 6.89
N PHE A 132 -4.42 -0.97 6.43
CA PHE A 132 -4.98 0.26 6.97
C PHE A 132 -6.48 0.38 6.71
N SER A 133 -6.97 -0.01 5.53
CA SER A 133 -8.41 -0.05 5.23
C SER A 133 -9.16 -1.01 6.16
N LEU A 134 -8.67 -2.23 6.37
CA LEU A 134 -9.31 -3.19 7.28
C LEU A 134 -9.24 -2.75 8.73
N LEU A 135 -8.12 -2.16 9.18
CA LEU A 135 -8.00 -1.63 10.52
C LEU A 135 -9.00 -0.49 10.74
N ALA A 136 -9.18 0.38 9.74
CA ALA A 136 -10.19 1.43 9.78
C ALA A 136 -11.62 0.88 9.90
N VAL A 137 -11.96 -0.18 9.15
CA VAL A 137 -13.25 -0.87 9.27
C VAL A 137 -13.41 -1.51 10.64
N TYR A 138 -12.40 -2.21 11.13
CA TYR A 138 -12.45 -2.83 12.45
C TYR A 138 -12.66 -1.79 13.56
N LEU A 139 -11.95 -0.67 13.53
CA LEU A 139 -12.12 0.44 14.47
C LEU A 139 -13.51 1.07 14.37
N LEU A 140 -14.10 1.14 13.18
CA LEU A 140 -15.48 1.60 12.98
C LEU A 140 -16.47 0.70 13.72
N LEU A 141 -16.33 -0.62 13.58
CA LEU A 141 -17.16 -1.62 14.30
C LEU A 141 -17.02 -1.49 15.82
N ARG A 142 -15.84 -1.08 16.31
CA ARG A 142 -15.57 -0.80 17.72
C ARG A 142 -15.98 0.60 18.18
N ASN A 143 -16.78 1.32 17.40
CA ASN A 143 -17.22 2.70 17.65
C ASN A 143 -16.09 3.74 17.82
N LYS A 144 -14.89 3.45 17.30
CA LYS A 144 -13.73 4.37 17.30
C LYS A 144 -13.70 5.19 16.00
N HIS A 145 -14.76 5.94 15.74
CA HIS A 145 -15.02 6.62 14.46
C HIS A 145 -13.89 7.58 14.02
N PHE A 146 -13.31 8.34 14.95
CA PHE A 146 -12.20 9.25 14.64
C PHE A 146 -10.96 8.49 14.15
N LEU A 147 -10.54 7.47 14.90
CA LEU A 147 -9.39 6.64 14.52
C LEU A 147 -9.64 5.87 13.23
N SER A 148 -10.88 5.41 13.00
CA SER A 148 -11.28 4.83 11.71
C SER A 148 -11.01 5.80 10.55
N GLY A 149 -11.41 7.07 10.69
CA GLY A 149 -11.09 8.11 9.72
C GLY A 149 -9.59 8.29 9.48
N VAL A 150 -8.80 8.37 10.56
CA VAL A 150 -7.34 8.51 10.48
C VAL A 150 -6.71 7.35 9.68
N PHE A 151 -7.13 6.12 9.95
CA PHE A 151 -6.60 4.94 9.25
C PHE A 151 -7.12 4.80 7.81
N PHE A 152 -8.32 5.28 7.48
CA PHE A 152 -8.73 5.44 6.08
C PHE A 152 -7.87 6.48 5.35
N GLY A 153 -7.51 7.58 6.02
CA GLY A 153 -6.55 8.55 5.49
C GLY A 153 -5.17 7.93 5.26
N ALA A 154 -4.71 7.10 6.20
CA ALA A 154 -3.47 6.33 6.02
C ALA A 154 -3.55 5.34 4.85
N ALA A 155 -4.68 4.65 4.67
CA ALA A 155 -4.89 3.78 3.52
C ALA A 155 -4.80 4.56 2.20
N PHE A 156 -5.46 5.73 2.11
CA PHE A 156 -5.40 6.63 0.95
C PHE A 156 -3.97 7.13 0.67
N LEU A 157 -3.24 7.54 1.71
CA LEU A 157 -1.85 8.00 1.61
C LEU A 157 -0.83 6.87 1.45
N THR A 158 -1.27 5.61 1.45
CA THR A 158 -0.47 4.45 1.03
C THR A 158 -0.76 4.10 -0.44
N ARG A 159 -2.04 4.16 -0.83
CA ARG A 159 -2.51 3.91 -2.19
C ARG A 159 -3.78 4.72 -2.44
N PHE A 160 -3.75 5.68 -3.37
CA PHE A 160 -4.88 6.59 -3.62
C PHE A 160 -6.20 5.87 -3.95
N LEU A 161 -6.13 4.67 -4.55
CA LEU A 161 -7.30 3.86 -4.86
C LEU A 161 -8.13 3.49 -3.62
N GLN A 162 -7.54 3.47 -2.43
CA GLN A 162 -8.27 3.22 -1.18
C GLN A 162 -9.27 4.32 -0.80
N LEU A 163 -9.27 5.45 -1.53
CA LEU A 163 -10.39 6.41 -1.46
C LEU A 163 -11.73 5.72 -1.76
N LEU A 164 -11.76 4.74 -2.66
CA LEU A 164 -12.97 3.98 -2.98
C LEU A 164 -13.47 3.16 -1.78
N ALA A 165 -12.55 2.58 -0.99
CA ALA A 165 -12.91 1.86 0.23
C ALA A 165 -13.53 2.80 1.28
N PHE A 166 -12.96 4.01 1.44
CA PHE A 166 -13.53 5.03 2.31
C PHE A 166 -14.93 5.47 1.85
N ILE A 167 -15.10 5.74 0.54
CA ILE A 167 -16.39 6.11 -0.06
C ILE A 167 -17.43 5.01 0.17
N ALA A 168 -17.08 3.73 -0.08
CA ALA A 168 -17.99 2.61 0.12
C ALA A 168 -18.52 2.54 1.56
N VAL A 169 -17.65 2.75 2.55
CA VAL A 169 -18.04 2.78 3.96
C VAL A 169 -18.92 3.99 4.31
N VAL A 170 -18.59 5.16 3.78
CA VAL A 170 -19.42 6.36 3.96
C VAL A 170 -20.81 6.16 3.37
N LEU A 171 -20.91 5.62 2.15
CA LEU A 171 -22.20 5.30 1.52
C LEU A 171 -23.00 4.29 2.34
N ALA A 172 -22.36 3.25 2.86
CA ALA A 172 -23.00 2.28 3.75
C ALA A 172 -23.52 2.95 5.04
N LEU A 173 -22.79 3.89 5.64
CA LEU A 173 -23.24 4.63 6.81
C LEU A 173 -24.42 5.56 6.51
N ILE A 174 -24.41 6.24 5.36
CA ILE A 174 -25.50 7.10 4.90
C ILE A 174 -26.75 6.27 4.65
N TYR A 175 -26.63 5.16 3.92
CA TYR A 175 -27.73 4.23 3.64
C TYR A 175 -28.39 3.72 4.93
N ASN A 176 -27.57 3.39 5.94
CA ASN A 176 -28.05 2.94 7.24
C ASN A 176 -28.49 4.09 8.19
N LYS A 177 -28.53 5.34 7.72
CA LYS A 177 -28.84 6.54 8.53
C LYS A 177 -27.96 6.69 9.80
N LYS A 178 -26.75 6.15 9.77
CA LYS A 178 -25.77 6.16 10.88
C LYS A 178 -24.65 7.16 10.59
N PHE A 179 -24.99 8.43 10.36
CA PHE A 179 -23.98 9.45 10.06
C PHE A 179 -22.98 9.61 11.21
N LYS A 180 -21.68 9.49 10.93
CA LYS A 180 -20.59 9.59 11.92
C LYS A 180 -19.59 10.67 11.51
N SER A 181 -19.90 11.93 11.82
CA SER A 181 -19.05 13.10 11.45
C SER A 181 -17.57 12.95 11.82
N LYS A 182 -17.26 12.31 12.96
CA LYS A 182 -15.89 12.07 13.43
C LYS A 182 -15.02 11.28 12.45
N ILE A 183 -15.60 10.47 11.56
CA ILE A 183 -14.84 9.73 10.54
C ILE A 183 -14.22 10.69 9.51
N PHE A 184 -14.94 11.74 9.12
CA PHE A 184 -14.45 12.75 8.19
C PHE A 184 -13.37 13.61 8.82
N LEU A 185 -13.53 13.97 10.10
CA LEU A 185 -12.52 14.72 10.83
C LEU A 185 -11.21 13.93 10.94
N GLY A 186 -11.27 12.64 11.26
CA GLY A 186 -10.08 11.78 11.31
C GLY A 186 -9.41 11.64 9.94
N PHE A 187 -10.20 11.43 8.88
CA PHE A 187 -9.68 11.35 7.51
C PHE A 187 -9.00 12.66 7.09
N ALA A 188 -9.67 13.79 7.32
CA ALA A 188 -9.13 15.11 7.02
C ALA A 188 -7.81 15.36 7.77
N ILE A 189 -7.73 15.10 9.07
CA ILE A 189 -6.50 15.31 9.85
C ILE A 189 -5.34 14.47 9.32
N ALA A 190 -5.59 13.22 8.88
CA ALA A 190 -4.54 12.39 8.31
C ALA A 190 -4.07 12.90 6.93
N VAL A 191 -4.98 13.40 6.10
CA VAL A 191 -4.71 13.76 4.70
C VAL A 191 -4.27 15.23 4.53
N LEU A 192 -4.71 16.14 5.40
CA LEU A 192 -4.45 17.58 5.30
C LEU A 192 -2.96 17.94 5.26
N PRO A 193 -2.06 17.38 6.09
CA PRO A 193 -0.63 17.71 6.02
C PRO A 193 -0.04 17.41 4.64
N TYR A 194 -0.46 16.30 4.02
CA TYR A 194 -0.05 15.94 2.67
C TYR A 194 -0.58 16.92 1.62
N LEU A 195 -1.84 17.32 1.71
CA LEU A 195 -2.42 18.30 0.79
C LEU A 195 -1.78 19.69 0.91
N ILE A 196 -1.47 20.13 2.13
CA ILE A 196 -0.78 21.39 2.39
C ILE A 196 0.64 21.34 1.80
N ALA A 197 1.38 20.26 2.04
CA ALA A 197 2.71 20.07 1.47
C ALA A 197 2.67 20.12 -0.07
N ASN A 198 1.69 19.46 -0.70
CA ASN A 198 1.52 19.50 -2.14
C ASN A 198 1.13 20.89 -2.66
N GLN A 199 0.33 21.64 -1.92
CA GLN A 199 -0.01 23.02 -2.30
C GLN A 199 1.24 23.90 -2.33
N ILE A 200 2.15 23.73 -1.36
CA ILE A 200 3.41 24.48 -1.30
C ILE A 200 4.38 24.03 -2.42
N LEU A 201 4.50 22.72 -2.65
CA LEU A 201 5.46 22.16 -3.60
C LEU A 201 5.04 22.30 -5.07
N TYR A 202 3.73 22.17 -5.35
CA TYR A 202 3.21 22.06 -6.72
C TYR A 202 2.23 23.16 -7.10
N ASN A 203 1.92 24.10 -6.20
CA ASN A 203 0.81 25.05 -6.34
C ASN A 203 -0.56 24.39 -6.59
N ASN A 204 -0.67 23.09 -6.31
CA ASN A 204 -1.89 22.30 -6.47
C ASN A 204 -1.87 21.11 -5.50
N ALA A 205 -2.72 21.18 -4.47
CA ALA A 205 -2.85 20.17 -3.43
C ALA A 205 -3.13 18.73 -3.94
N LEU A 206 -3.82 18.61 -5.08
CA LEU A 206 -4.26 17.34 -5.66
C LEU A 206 -3.42 16.89 -6.86
N PHE A 207 -2.35 17.61 -7.20
CA PHE A 207 -1.53 17.30 -8.37
C PHE A 207 -1.05 15.84 -8.41
N PRO A 208 -0.42 15.28 -7.35
CA PRO A 208 -0.06 13.85 -7.28
C PRO A 208 -1.19 12.87 -7.60
N PHE A 209 -2.40 13.15 -7.07
CA PHE A 209 -3.55 12.29 -7.23
C PHE A 209 -4.03 12.26 -8.68
N PHE A 210 -4.16 13.43 -9.30
CA PHE A 210 -4.56 13.52 -10.71
C PHE A 210 -3.49 12.95 -11.64
N GLN A 211 -2.21 13.15 -11.32
CA GLN A 211 -1.12 12.58 -12.09
C GLN A 211 -1.17 11.04 -12.08
N GLN A 212 -1.42 10.42 -10.93
CA GLN A 212 -1.58 8.97 -10.83
C GLN A 212 -2.79 8.45 -11.63
N LEU A 213 -3.93 9.17 -11.57
CA LEU A 213 -5.10 8.83 -12.38
C LEU A 213 -4.81 8.93 -13.88
N PHE A 214 -4.10 9.97 -14.30
CA PHE A 214 -3.70 10.15 -15.69
C PHE A 214 -2.78 9.02 -16.16
N TYR A 215 -1.77 8.63 -15.38
CA TYR A 215 -0.90 7.51 -15.72
C TYR A 215 -1.67 6.20 -15.87
N GLY A 216 -2.61 5.91 -14.96
CA GLY A 216 -3.49 4.74 -15.09
C GLY A 216 -4.35 4.76 -16.36
N ALA A 217 -4.87 5.93 -16.75
CA ALA A 217 -5.72 6.07 -17.93
C ALA A 217 -4.94 5.99 -19.26
N VAL A 218 -3.68 6.43 -19.27
CA VAL A 218 -2.84 6.50 -20.47
C VAL A 218 -2.07 5.21 -20.73
N GLN A 219 -1.63 4.49 -19.69
CA GLN A 219 -0.96 3.20 -19.84
C GLN A 219 -1.81 2.16 -20.61
N GLY A 220 -3.13 2.22 -20.53
CA GLY A 220 -4.03 1.35 -21.29
C GLY A 220 -4.19 1.71 -22.78
N LYS A 221 -3.60 2.83 -23.25
CA LYS A 221 -3.81 3.37 -24.60
C LYS A 221 -2.53 3.59 -25.41
N LEU A 222 -1.36 3.43 -24.81
CA LEU A 222 -0.09 3.61 -25.50
C LEU A 222 0.42 2.28 -26.08
N PRO A 223 0.96 2.28 -27.32
CA PRO A 223 1.70 1.12 -27.83
C PRO A 223 2.92 0.86 -26.92
N LEU A 224 3.26 -0.42 -26.71
CA LEU A 224 4.35 -0.87 -25.82
C LEU A 224 5.70 -0.16 -26.08
N SER A 225 5.94 0.28 -27.33
CA SER A 225 7.11 1.06 -27.74
C SER A 225 7.15 2.48 -27.16
N ALA A 226 6.00 3.10 -26.92
CA ALA A 226 5.92 4.45 -26.36
C ALA A 226 6.10 4.47 -24.84
N VAL A 227 5.67 3.43 -24.12
CA VAL A 227 5.83 3.36 -22.65
C VAL A 227 7.32 3.44 -22.24
N HIS A 228 8.21 2.91 -23.07
CA HIS A 228 9.67 2.96 -22.86
C HIS A 228 10.29 4.35 -23.06
N SER A 229 9.72 5.19 -23.93
CA SER A 229 10.29 6.51 -24.24
C SER A 229 9.95 7.58 -23.20
N TRP A 230 8.80 7.47 -22.51
CA TRP A 230 8.42 8.41 -21.44
C TRP A 230 9.30 8.27 -20.19
N ASN A 231 9.80 7.07 -19.89
CA ASN A 231 10.72 6.84 -18.77
C ASN A 231 12.07 7.54 -18.98
N CYS A 232 12.52 7.71 -20.22
CA CYS A 232 13.72 8.49 -20.53
C CYS A 232 13.49 10.00 -20.45
N ILE A 233 12.31 10.49 -20.83
CA ILE A 233 12.00 11.94 -20.86
C ILE A 233 11.75 12.50 -19.45
N ALA A 234 11.16 11.72 -18.53
CA ALA A 234 10.94 12.15 -17.14
C ALA A 234 12.27 12.37 -16.39
N ILE A 235 13.33 11.63 -16.73
CA ILE A 235 14.68 11.78 -16.17
C ILE A 235 15.36 13.07 -16.70
N GLN A 236 14.94 13.58 -17.85
CA GLN A 236 15.59 14.69 -18.55
C GLN A 236 15.37 16.07 -17.89
N LYS A 237 14.37 16.23 -17.02
CA LYS A 237 14.07 17.52 -16.34
C LYS A 237 14.78 17.73 -15.00
N ALA A 238 15.44 16.71 -14.45
CA ALA A 238 16.30 16.84 -13.28
C ALA A 238 17.78 16.81 -13.71
N LYS A 239 18.41 17.97 -13.87
CA LYS A 239 19.83 18.11 -14.26
C LYS A 239 20.74 17.33 -13.29
N GLN A 240 21.28 16.19 -13.72
CA GLN A 240 22.72 15.90 -13.95
C GLN A 240 22.98 14.38 -14.00
N GLN A 241 23.66 13.96 -15.06
CA GLN A 241 24.15 12.61 -15.41
C GLN A 241 23.15 11.57 -15.89
N ILE A 242 23.32 11.21 -17.17
CA ILE A 242 22.61 10.17 -17.91
C ILE A 242 23.21 8.81 -17.55
N TYR A 243 22.40 7.92 -16.96
CA TYR A 243 22.56 6.49 -17.15
C TYR A 243 21.29 5.96 -17.81
N CYS A 244 21.27 5.96 -19.14
CA CYS A 244 20.39 5.08 -19.87
C CYS A 244 20.99 3.68 -19.74
N ILE A 245 20.42 2.81 -18.91
CA ILE A 245 20.73 1.38 -19.01
C ILE A 245 19.84 0.86 -20.15
N PRO A 246 20.40 0.52 -21.33
CA PRO A 246 19.60 -0.16 -22.33
C PRO A 246 19.15 -1.49 -21.73
N PHE A 247 17.84 -1.72 -21.70
CA PHE A 247 17.28 -3.03 -21.43
C PHE A 247 17.56 -3.87 -22.68
N ASP A 248 18.73 -4.50 -22.73
CA ASP A 248 19.05 -5.50 -23.75
C ASP A 248 18.17 -6.73 -23.49
N TYR A 249 17.25 -6.99 -24.41
CA TYR A 249 16.33 -8.13 -24.40
C TYR A 249 17.02 -9.47 -24.70
N THR A 250 18.35 -9.56 -24.61
CA THR A 250 19.12 -10.74 -24.99
C THR A 250 19.20 -11.82 -23.91
N ILE A 251 18.51 -11.67 -22.77
CA ILE A 251 18.46 -12.70 -21.72
C ILE A 251 17.00 -13.06 -21.39
N PHE A 252 16.21 -13.36 -22.41
CA PHE A 252 14.97 -14.15 -22.27
C PHE A 252 14.77 -14.98 -23.55
N VAL A 253 15.69 -15.90 -23.80
CA VAL A 253 15.40 -17.16 -24.49
C VAL A 253 16.12 -18.25 -23.70
N PHE A 254 15.32 -19.23 -23.25
CA PHE A 254 15.60 -20.40 -22.39
C PHE A 254 15.52 -20.17 -20.88
#